data_AF-A0A841JNR9-F1
#
_entry.id   AF-A0A841JNR9-F1
#
_cell.length_a   1.000
_cell.length_b   1.000
_cell.length_c   1.000
_cell.angle_alpha   90.00
_cell.angle_beta   90.00
_cell.angle_gamma   90.00
#
_symmetry.space_group_name_H-M   'P 1'
#
loop_
_entity.id
_entity.type
_entity.pdbx_description
1 polymer ?
#
loop_
_entity_poly.entity_id
_entity_poly.type
_entity_poly.pdbx_seq_one_letter_code
_entity_poly.pdbx_strand_id
1 'polypeptide(L)'
;MSINHRFLALSLLLILGISDGMAEQASNISIVLTKKQARALEATAATPQEHLSLSVYYREQARNLGEKVRYHEEMAAMYRKNPLPFDGKMAVPMQRHCEDSISDFSKQEERATILAAFHEEKALGARP
;
A
#
# COMPACT_ATOMS: atom_id res chain seq x y z
N MET A 1 -50.00 -10.29 -31.71
CA MET A 1 -49.18 -10.27 -30.49
C MET A 1 -47.89 -11.05 -30.80
N SER A 2 -46.75 -10.36 -30.73
CA SER A 2 -45.33 -10.75 -30.95
C SER A 2 -44.99 -12.01 -31.77
N ILE A 3 -44.33 -11.77 -32.91
CA ILE A 3 -43.52 -12.72 -33.67
C ILE A 3 -42.06 -12.48 -33.26
N ASN A 4 -41.31 -13.50 -32.85
CA ASN A 4 -39.85 -13.40 -32.72
C ASN A 4 -39.15 -14.40 -33.64
N HIS A 5 -38.25 -13.81 -34.43
CA HIS A 5 -37.50 -14.35 -35.56
C HIS A 5 -36.38 -15.30 -35.06
N ARG A 6 -36.32 -16.57 -35.48
CA ARG A 6 -35.86 -17.08 -36.79
C ARG A 6 -34.34 -16.96 -37.02
N PHE A 7 -33.74 -18.14 -37.24
CA PHE A 7 -32.57 -18.46 -38.08
C PHE A 7 -31.14 -18.42 -37.50
N LEU A 8 -30.63 -19.64 -37.31
CA LEU A 8 -29.27 -20.08 -37.64
C LEU A 8 -28.81 -19.51 -39.00
N ALA A 9 -27.63 -18.88 -39.09
CA ALA A 9 -26.71 -18.95 -40.25
C ALA A 9 -25.39 -18.20 -40.00
N LEU A 10 -24.36 -18.69 -40.68
CA LEU A 10 -22.92 -18.52 -40.51
C LEU A 10 -22.34 -17.31 -41.30
N SER A 11 -21.18 -16.83 -40.83
CA SER A 11 -20.07 -16.19 -41.59
C SER A 11 -20.06 -14.65 -41.77
N LEU A 12 -18.97 -13.99 -41.33
CA LEU A 12 -18.04 -13.34 -42.28
C LEU A 12 -16.66 -13.05 -41.66
N LEU A 13 -15.67 -13.18 -42.55
CA LEU A 13 -14.22 -13.14 -42.43
C LEU A 13 -13.60 -11.73 -42.27
N LEU A 14 -12.42 -11.73 -41.62
CA LEU A 14 -11.18 -11.00 -41.94
C LEU A 14 -11.15 -9.45 -41.89
N ILE A 15 -10.32 -8.91 -40.98
CA ILE A 15 -9.36 -7.86 -41.37
C ILE A 15 -8.00 -8.19 -40.72
N LEU A 16 -7.04 -8.56 -41.56
CA LEU A 16 -5.61 -8.46 -41.26
C LEU A 16 -5.26 -6.98 -41.18
N GLY A 17 -4.99 -6.49 -39.98
CA GLY A 17 -4.30 -5.22 -39.76
C GLY A 17 -2.94 -5.51 -39.17
N ILE A 18 -1.89 -5.54 -40.00
CA ILE A 18 -0.53 -5.32 -39.51
C ILE A 18 -0.49 -3.84 -39.13
N SER A 19 -0.49 -3.57 -37.84
CA SER A 19 -0.14 -2.25 -37.30
C SER A 19 0.76 -2.53 -36.12
N ASP A 20 1.96 -1.97 -36.20
CA ASP A 20 3.00 -2.01 -35.19
C ASP A 20 2.48 -1.90 -33.76
N GLY A 21 3.17 -2.62 -32.87
CA GLY A 21 3.06 -2.60 -31.42
C GLY A 21 2.09 -1.57 -30.89
N MET A 22 0.88 -2.02 -30.56
CA MET A 22 0.14 -1.42 -29.46
C MET A 22 1.03 -1.63 -28.24
N ALA A 23 1.92 -0.66 -27.99
CA ALA A 23 2.38 -0.37 -26.65
C ALA A 23 1.10 -0.35 -25.82
N GLU A 24 0.94 -1.35 -24.96
CA GLU A 24 0.02 -1.26 -23.85
C GLU A 24 0.36 0.06 -23.17
N GLN A 25 -0.47 1.06 -23.42
CA GLN A 25 -0.51 2.27 -22.64
C GLN A 25 -1.04 1.82 -21.28
N ALA A 26 -0.17 1.17 -20.50
CA ALA A 26 -0.36 0.94 -19.10
C ALA A 26 -0.61 2.32 -18.52
N SER A 27 -1.89 2.58 -18.25
CA SER A 27 -2.34 3.84 -17.70
C SER A 27 -1.57 4.01 -16.40
N ASN A 28 -0.62 4.95 -16.41
CA ASN A 28 0.17 5.37 -15.26
C ASN A 28 -0.72 6.16 -14.28
N ILE A 29 -1.85 5.59 -13.89
CA ILE A 29 -2.53 6.01 -12.68
C ILE A 29 -1.85 5.23 -11.58
N SER A 30 -0.85 5.87 -10.96
CA SER A 30 -0.32 5.48 -9.66
C SER A 30 -1.47 5.59 -8.62
N ILE A 31 -2.39 4.64 -8.61
CA ILE A 31 -3.37 4.51 -7.55
C ILE A 31 -2.60 4.01 -6.33
N VAL A 32 -2.41 4.91 -5.36
CA VAL A 32 -1.88 4.55 -4.04
C VAL A 32 -2.79 3.44 -3.49
N LEU A 33 -2.20 2.25 -3.28
CA LEU A 33 -2.95 1.09 -2.82
C LEU A 33 -3.55 1.36 -1.44
N THR A 34 -4.81 0.98 -1.24
CA THR A 34 -5.35 0.85 0.11
C THR A 34 -4.71 -0.34 0.83
N LYS A 35 -4.77 -0.37 2.16
CA LYS A 35 -4.27 -1.52 2.95
C LYS A 35 -4.88 -2.87 2.51
N LYS A 36 -6.15 -2.88 2.11
CA LYS A 36 -6.82 -4.10 1.63
C LYS A 36 -6.27 -4.54 0.28
N GLN A 37 -6.08 -3.59 -0.64
CA GLN A 37 -5.50 -3.88 -1.97
C GLN A 37 -4.04 -4.33 -1.84
N ALA A 38 -3.23 -3.67 -1.01
CA ALA A 38 -1.85 -4.07 -0.77
C ALA A 38 -1.78 -5.51 -0.24
N ARG A 39 -2.59 -5.88 0.76
CA ARG A 39 -2.64 -7.27 1.28
C ARG A 39 -3.06 -8.30 0.24
N ALA A 40 -4.04 -7.96 -0.59
CA ALA A 40 -4.45 -8.86 -1.67
C ALA A 40 -3.33 -9.03 -2.69
N LEU A 41 -2.65 -7.93 -3.04
CA LEU A 41 -1.56 -7.92 -4.01
C LEU A 41 -0.32 -8.65 -3.49
N GLU A 42 0.02 -8.53 -2.20
CA GLU A 42 1.13 -9.29 -1.58
C GLU A 42 0.98 -10.80 -1.75
N ALA A 43 -0.25 -11.31 -1.73
CA ALA A 43 -0.52 -12.74 -1.86
C ALA A 43 -0.34 -13.26 -3.29
N THR A 44 -0.42 -12.39 -4.30
CA THR A 44 -0.45 -12.79 -5.72
C THR A 44 0.63 -12.14 -6.58
N ALA A 45 1.39 -11.17 -6.05
CA ALA A 45 2.37 -10.41 -6.83
C ALA A 45 3.45 -11.33 -7.43
N ALA A 46 3.55 -11.30 -8.75
CA ALA A 46 4.48 -12.11 -9.53
C ALA A 46 5.27 -11.27 -10.54
N THR A 47 4.76 -10.10 -10.92
CA THR A 47 5.36 -9.25 -11.93
C THR A 47 6.19 -8.12 -11.30
N PRO A 48 7.18 -7.58 -12.04
CA PRO A 48 7.95 -6.41 -11.59
C PRO A 48 7.06 -5.22 -11.18
N GLN A 49 6.00 -4.95 -11.95
CA GLN A 49 5.11 -3.81 -11.73
C GLN A 49 4.27 -3.95 -10.46
N GLU A 50 3.82 -5.16 -10.14
CA GLU A 50 3.09 -5.43 -8.90
C GLU A 50 4.00 -5.27 -7.67
N HIS A 51 5.23 -5.77 -7.76
CA HIS A 51 6.23 -5.57 -6.72
C HIS A 51 6.60 -4.08 -6.57
N LEU A 52 6.75 -3.33 -7.66
CA LEU A 52 6.97 -1.88 -7.58
C LEU A 52 5.80 -1.18 -6.86
N SER A 53 4.56 -1.56 -7.16
CA SER A 53 3.36 -0.99 -6.52
C SER A 53 3.34 -1.25 -5.01
N LEU A 54 3.71 -2.46 -4.57
CA LEU A 54 3.86 -2.81 -3.16
C LEU A 54 5.00 -2.03 -2.49
N SER A 55 6.13 -1.85 -3.19
CA SER A 55 7.25 -1.06 -2.68
C SER A 55 6.85 0.39 -2.41
N VAL A 56 6.14 1.04 -3.34
CA VAL A 56 5.63 2.40 -3.16
C VAL A 56 4.64 2.47 -1.99
N TYR A 57 3.71 1.52 -1.89
CA TYR A 57 2.78 1.44 -0.76
C TYR A 57 3.52 1.38 0.58
N TYR A 58 4.53 0.52 0.70
CA TYR A 58 5.24 0.35 1.96
C TYR A 58 6.15 1.52 2.33
N ARG A 59 6.72 2.23 1.34
CA ARG A 59 7.43 3.50 1.60
C ARG A 59 6.52 4.54 2.21
N GLU A 60 5.32 4.67 1.65
CA GLU A 60 4.33 5.61 2.18
C GLU A 60 3.85 5.21 3.59
N GLN A 61 3.70 3.91 3.85
CA GLN A 61 3.40 3.41 5.19
C GLN A 61 4.53 3.73 6.19
N ALA A 62 5.80 3.54 5.80
CA ALA A 62 6.95 3.89 6.64
C ALA A 62 6.95 5.38 6.98
N ARG A 63 6.77 6.25 5.97
CA ARG A 63 6.67 7.71 6.16
C ARG A 63 5.57 8.09 7.15
N ASN A 64 4.36 7.55 6.98
CA ASN A 64 3.23 7.81 7.87
C ASN A 64 3.46 7.31 9.31
N LEU A 65 4.22 6.22 9.48
CA LEU A 65 4.59 5.70 10.80
C LEU A 65 5.65 6.59 11.47
N GLY A 66 6.65 7.07 10.72
CA GLY A 66 7.63 8.03 11.22
C GLY A 66 6.99 9.36 11.67
N GLU A 67 5.93 9.81 11.01
CA GLU A 67 5.14 10.96 11.46
C GLU A 67 4.44 10.70 12.81
N LYS A 68 3.94 9.47 13.02
CA LYS A 68 3.34 9.07 14.31
C LYS A 68 4.39 8.96 15.41
N VAL A 69 5.59 8.45 15.09
CA VAL A 69 6.72 8.41 16.03
C VAL A 69 7.01 9.83 16.52
N ARG A 70 7.25 10.77 15.60
CA ARG A 70 7.49 12.19 15.94
C ARG A 70 6.38 12.81 16.77
N TYR A 71 5.12 12.58 16.38
CA TYR A 71 3.99 13.08 17.16
C TYR A 71 4.03 12.57 18.61
N HIS A 72 4.26 11.27 18.82
CA HIS A 72 4.31 10.71 20.16
C HIS A 72 5.57 11.12 20.93
N GLU A 73 6.70 11.38 20.28
CA GLU A 73 7.89 11.97 20.91
C GLU A 73 7.60 13.36 21.49
N GLU A 74 6.94 14.22 20.70
CA GLU A 74 6.51 15.56 21.14
C GLU A 74 5.55 15.46 22.33
N MET A 75 4.57 14.55 22.26
CA MET A 75 3.59 14.35 23.33
C MET A 75 4.22 13.77 24.61
N ALA A 76 5.11 12.78 24.50
CA ALA A 76 5.84 12.23 25.64
C ALA A 76 6.68 13.30 26.34
N ALA A 77 7.37 14.16 25.57
CA ALA A 77 8.13 15.27 26.12
C ALA A 77 7.24 16.31 26.82
N MET A 78 6.04 16.55 26.29
CA MET A 78 5.05 17.46 26.89
C MET A 78 4.50 16.90 28.21
N TYR A 79 4.09 15.63 28.25
CA TYR A 79 3.59 15.00 29.48
C TYR A 79 4.66 14.81 30.54
N ARG A 80 5.92 14.60 30.16
CA ARG A 80 7.04 14.57 31.11
C ARG A 80 7.22 15.91 31.82
N LYS A 81 7.03 17.03 31.12
CA LYS A 81 7.13 18.39 31.68
C LYS A 81 5.86 18.80 32.43
N ASN A 82 4.70 18.38 31.94
CA ASN A 82 3.38 18.73 32.46
C ASN A 82 2.54 17.45 32.61
N PRO A 83 2.75 16.67 33.69
CA PRO A 83 1.93 15.50 33.96
C PRO A 83 0.46 15.88 34.07
N LEU A 84 -0.44 15.03 33.58
CA LEU A 84 -1.87 15.31 33.67
C LEU A 84 -2.35 15.16 35.12
N PRO A 85 -3.33 15.97 35.57
CA PRO A 85 -3.85 15.89 36.94
C PRO A 85 -4.39 14.53 37.36
N PHE A 86 -4.73 13.69 36.39
CA PHE A 86 -5.30 12.36 36.59
C PHE A 86 -4.36 11.21 36.17
N ASP A 87 -3.09 11.47 35.84
CA ASP A 87 -2.13 10.42 35.43
C ASP A 87 -2.04 9.30 36.47
N GLY A 88 -2.01 9.65 37.77
CA GLY A 88 -1.97 8.67 38.87
C GLY A 88 -3.25 7.84 39.05
N LYS A 89 -4.31 8.12 38.29
CA LYS A 89 -5.58 7.37 38.29
C LYS A 89 -5.77 6.54 37.03
N MET A 90 -4.90 6.69 36.04
CA MET A 90 -4.95 5.90 34.81
C MET A 90 -4.19 4.59 34.98
N ALA A 91 -4.64 3.56 34.25
CA ALA A 91 -3.92 2.28 34.20
C ALA A 91 -2.51 2.45 33.61
N VAL A 92 -2.35 3.36 32.65
CA VAL A 92 -1.06 3.76 32.08
C VAL A 92 -0.99 5.29 32.03
N PRO A 93 -0.01 5.92 32.68
CA PRO A 93 0.20 7.38 32.58
C PRO A 93 0.42 7.82 31.13
N MET A 94 0.00 9.03 30.76
CA MET A 94 0.04 9.46 29.35
C MET A 94 1.45 9.53 28.78
N GLN A 95 2.45 9.88 29.59
CA GLN A 95 3.85 9.82 29.17
C GLN A 95 4.23 8.40 28.73
N ARG A 96 3.94 7.39 29.55
CA ARG A 96 4.27 5.99 29.23
C ARG A 96 3.46 5.47 28.04
N HIS A 97 2.18 5.84 27.93
CA HIS A 97 1.38 5.53 26.74
C HIS A 97 2.03 6.05 25.45
N CYS A 98 2.59 7.26 25.46
CA CYS A 98 3.32 7.80 24.32
C CYS A 98 4.64 7.06 24.07
N GLU A 99 5.40 6.74 25.13
CA GLU A 99 6.64 5.95 25.01
C GLU A 99 6.41 4.55 24.41
N ASP A 100 5.34 3.87 24.84
CA ASP A 100 4.94 2.58 24.28
C ASP A 100 4.56 2.72 22.80
N SER A 101 3.81 3.78 22.46
CA SER A 101 3.42 4.09 21.09
C SER A 101 4.62 4.41 20.18
N ILE A 102 5.63 5.12 20.69
CA ILE A 102 6.89 5.38 19.96
C ILE A 102 7.56 4.05 19.60
N SER A 103 7.73 3.15 20.58
CA SER A 103 8.32 1.82 20.36
C SER A 103 7.54 1.04 19.29
N ASP A 104 6.21 1.01 19.40
CA ASP A 104 5.37 0.22 18.50
C ASP A 104 5.32 0.78 17.08
N PHE A 105 5.27 2.10 16.91
CA PHE A 105 5.32 2.71 15.58
C PHE A 105 6.71 2.61 14.97
N SER A 106 7.78 2.73 15.75
CA SER A 106 9.16 2.56 15.24
C SER A 106 9.38 1.14 14.69
N LYS A 107 8.93 0.11 15.42
CA LYS A 107 8.98 -1.29 14.93
C LYS A 107 8.17 -1.50 13.65
N GLN A 108 7.03 -0.83 13.53
CA GLN A 108 6.20 -0.91 12.33
C GLN A 108 6.84 -0.17 11.15
N GLU A 109 7.44 1.00 11.40
CA GLU A 109 8.16 1.78 10.39
C GLU A 109 9.33 1.00 9.82
N GLU A 110 10.13 0.38 10.70
CA GLU A 110 11.24 -0.50 10.31
C GLU A 110 10.75 -1.64 9.41
N ARG A 111 9.68 -2.34 9.83
CA ARG A 111 9.09 -3.43 9.02
C ARG A 111 8.59 -2.93 7.67
N ALA A 112 7.93 -1.77 7.63
CA ALA A 112 7.45 -1.19 6.37
C ALA A 112 8.63 -0.81 5.46
N THR A 113 9.72 -0.28 6.01
CA THR A 113 10.96 0.02 5.28
C THR A 113 11.59 -1.24 4.68
N ILE A 114 11.66 -2.32 5.47
CA ILE A 114 12.17 -3.62 5.00
C ILE A 114 11.28 -4.17 3.88
N LEU A 115 9.96 -4.12 4.01
CA LEU A 115 9.03 -4.60 2.99
C LEU A 115 9.11 -3.76 1.70
N ALA A 116 9.27 -2.44 1.84
CA ALA A 116 9.48 -1.56 0.70
C ALA A 116 10.73 -1.94 -0.10
N ALA A 117 11.86 -2.17 0.58
CA ALA A 117 13.11 -2.57 -0.03
C ALA A 117 13.03 -3.97 -0.65
N PHE A 118 12.44 -4.93 0.04
CA PHE A 118 12.21 -6.28 -0.48
C PHE A 118 11.43 -6.28 -1.80
N HIS A 119 10.36 -5.50 -1.87
CA HIS A 119 9.55 -5.39 -3.08
C HIS A 119 10.24 -4.59 -4.19
N GLU A 120 11.07 -3.60 -3.85
CA GLU A 120 11.92 -2.91 -4.83
C GLU A 120 12.95 -3.86 -5.45
N GLU A 121 13.63 -4.67 -4.65
CA GLU A 121 14.58 -5.67 -5.12
C GLU A 121 13.93 -6.66 -6.07
N LYS A 122 12.74 -7.18 -5.73
CA LYS A 122 11.98 -8.08 -6.61
C LYS A 122 11.57 -7.42 -7.93
N ALA A 123 11.20 -6.14 -7.89
CA ALA A 123 10.87 -5.40 -9.10
C ALA A 123 12.09 -5.24 -10.02
N LEU A 124 13.30 -5.06 -9.46
CA LEU A 124 14.54 -4.90 -10.23
C LEU A 124 15.15 -6.23 -10.68
N GLY A 125 14.98 -7.29 -9.89
CA GLY A 125 15.54 -8.63 -10.13
C GLY A 125 14.76 -9.47 -11.13
N ALA A 126 13.47 -9.18 -11.31
CA ALA A 126 12.65 -9.76 -12.37
C ALA A 126 12.95 -9.06 -13.71
N ARG A 127 14.17 -9.27 -14.25
CA ARG A 127 14.44 -8.98 -15.66
C ARG A 127 13.67 -9.97 -16.54
N PRO A 128 13.12 -9.53 -17.68
CA PRO A 128 12.31 -10.37 -18.57
C PRO A 128 13.07 -11.61 -19.08
#